data_AF-A0A8B5X1D0-F1
#
_entry.id   AF-A0A8B5X1D0-F1
#
_cell.length_a   1.000
_cell.length_b   1.000
_cell.length_c   1.000
_cell.angle_alpha   90.00
_cell.angle_beta   90.00
_cell.angle_gamma   90.00
#
_symmetry.space_group_name_H-M   'P 1'
#
loop_
_entity.id
_entity.type
_entity.pdbx_description
1 polymer ?
#
loop_
_entity_poly.entity_id
_entity_poly.type
_entity_poly.pdbx_seq_one_letter_code
_entity_poly.pdbx_strand_id
1 'polypeptide(L)'
;MECREAIDRLITLDQGESPDQNLVHHLESCEKCRREWHRFTSALESLRHVAPAGADNDAPLDSSRHIDRIMESVVWRLPATSTLETSEANRDYTPGLQMRNWVLGGVALLFGIGMTPYIASAREFRGVGGVGVATAVALGVIVTVYASVFVRANLQQLTRFVRRFTG
;
A
#
# COMPACT_ATOMS: atom_id res chain seq x y z
N MET A 1 -9.61 34.48 -5.10
CA MET A 1 -9.13 33.11 -4.82
C MET A 1 -10.33 32.25 -4.47
N GLU A 2 -10.51 31.14 -5.18
CA GLU A 2 -11.52 30.13 -4.82
C GLU A 2 -10.97 29.19 -3.73
N CYS A 3 -11.86 28.56 -2.95
CA CYS A 3 -11.44 27.66 -1.86
C CYS A 3 -10.59 26.49 -2.36
N ARG A 4 -10.87 25.96 -3.56
CA ARG A 4 -10.10 24.86 -4.14
C ARG A 4 -8.66 25.26 -4.43
N GLU A 5 -8.48 26.42 -5.05
CA GLU A 5 -7.16 26.99 -5.35
C GLU A 5 -6.38 27.29 -4.06
N ALA A 6 -7.06 27.77 -3.01
CA ALA A 6 -6.45 28.00 -1.71
C ALA A 6 -5.89 26.70 -1.10
N ILE A 7 -6.67 25.61 -1.15
CA ILE A 7 -6.26 24.30 -0.63
C ILE A 7 -5.12 23.70 -1.45
N ASP A 8 -5.18 23.78 -2.78
CA ASP A 8 -4.09 23.30 -3.63
C ASP A 8 -2.79 24.04 -3.32
N ARG A 9 -2.83 25.37 -3.16
CA ARG A 9 -1.66 26.17 -2.74
C ARG A 9 -1.15 25.81 -1.33
N LEU A 10 -2.06 25.53 -0.41
CA LEU A 10 -1.73 25.07 0.95
C LEU A 10 -0.98 23.74 0.95
N ILE A 11 -1.35 22.81 0.06
CA ILE A 11 -0.70 21.50 -0.07
C ILE A 11 0.68 21.63 -0.73
N THR A 12 0.85 22.59 -1.64
CA THR A 12 2.14 22.81 -2.31
C THR A 12 3.18 23.53 -1.45
N LEU A 13 2.76 24.18 -0.35
CA LEU A 13 3.69 24.83 0.59
C LEU A 13 4.52 23.75 1.31
N ASP A 14 5.81 23.71 1.00
CA ASP A 14 6.76 22.82 1.69
C ASP A 14 7.14 23.38 3.08
N GLN A 15 7.73 22.54 3.92
CA GLN A 15 8.11 22.89 5.30
C GLN A 15 9.11 24.05 5.32
N GLY A 16 8.62 25.27 5.56
CA GLY A 16 9.42 26.48 5.75
C GLY A 16 9.08 27.64 4.82
N GLU A 17 8.23 27.41 3.81
CA GLU A 17 7.75 28.50 2.95
C GLU A 17 6.63 29.30 3.63
N SER A 18 6.72 30.63 3.54
CA SER A 18 5.68 31.54 4.02
C SER A 18 4.55 31.65 3.00
N PRO A 19 3.27 31.58 3.40
CA PRO A 19 2.14 31.70 2.49
C PRO A 19 2.12 33.07 1.79
N ASP A 20 1.67 33.12 0.54
CA ASP A 20 1.52 34.37 -0.21
C ASP A 20 0.40 35.26 0.36
N GLN A 21 0.50 36.57 0.17
CA GLN A 21 -0.45 37.54 0.76
C GLN A 21 -1.91 37.26 0.36
N ASN A 22 -2.16 36.75 -0.85
CA ASN A 22 -3.51 36.42 -1.30
C ASN A 22 -4.09 35.25 -0.52
N LEU A 23 -3.28 34.24 -0.20
CA LEU A 23 -3.70 33.10 0.61
C LEU A 23 -3.94 33.51 2.06
N VAL A 24 -3.09 34.38 2.62
CA VAL A 24 -3.30 34.95 3.96
C VAL A 24 -4.65 35.68 4.03
N HIS A 25 -4.93 36.57 3.07
CA HIS A 25 -6.20 37.30 3.04
C HIS A 25 -7.42 36.37 2.84
N HIS A 26 -7.25 35.29 2.08
CA HIS A 26 -8.29 34.28 1.92
C HIS A 26 -8.54 33.50 3.22
N LEU A 27 -7.50 33.14 3.97
CA LEU A 27 -7.63 32.46 5.26
C LEU A 27 -8.29 33.35 6.33
N GLU A 28 -8.09 34.66 6.28
CA GLU A 28 -8.77 35.60 7.16
C GLU A 28 -10.28 35.71 6.86
N SER A 29 -10.63 35.73 5.57
CA SER A 29 -12.01 35.90 5.11
C SER A 29 -12.83 34.61 5.08
N CYS A 30 -12.22 33.45 4.88
CA CYS A 30 -12.91 32.16 4.76
C CYS A 30 -12.73 31.28 5.99
N GLU A 31 -13.80 31.11 6.79
CA GLU A 31 -13.76 30.26 8.00
C GLU A 31 -13.49 28.78 7.69
N LYS A 32 -13.96 28.27 6.54
CA LYS A 32 -13.74 26.88 6.15
C LYS A 32 -12.25 26.59 5.92
N CYS A 33 -11.58 27.38 5.07
CA CYS A 33 -10.17 27.22 4.77
C CYS A 33 -9.29 27.41 6.02
N ARG A 34 -9.65 28.36 6.89
CA ARG A 34 -8.98 28.56 8.19
C ARG A 34 -9.05 27.35 9.10
N ARG A 35 -10.22 26.70 9.23
CA ARG A 35 -10.36 25.47 10.04
C ARG A 35 -9.51 24.33 9.49
N GLU A 36 -9.48 24.15 8.18
CA GLU A 36 -8.63 23.11 7.56
C GLU A 36 -7.14 23.40 7.75
N TRP A 37 -6.71 24.66 7.61
CA TRP A 37 -5.32 25.06 7.89
C TRP A 37 -4.90 24.76 9.33
N HIS A 38 -5.75 25.06 10.31
CA HIS A 38 -5.47 24.73 11.72
C HIS A 38 -5.38 23.22 11.97
N ARG A 39 -6.24 22.41 11.34
CA ARG A 39 -6.15 20.94 11.42
C ARG A 39 -4.85 20.42 10.82
N PHE A 40 -4.48 20.95 9.66
CA PHE A 40 -3.27 20.56 8.95
C PHE A 40 -2.00 20.89 9.75
N THR A 41 -1.87 22.14 10.21
CA THR A 41 -0.75 22.58 11.05
C THR A 41 -0.67 21.80 12.37
N SER A 42 -1.81 21.52 13.00
CA SER A 42 -1.86 20.70 14.22
C SER A 42 -1.40 19.26 13.97
N ALA A 43 -1.78 18.67 12.83
CA ALA A 43 -1.35 17.34 12.42
C ALA A 43 0.17 17.31 12.16
N LEU A 44 0.70 18.31 11.45
CA LEU A 44 2.14 18.44 11.21
C LEU A 44 2.93 18.60 12.51
N GLU A 45 2.46 19.42 13.44
CA GLU A 45 3.12 19.58 14.74
C GLU A 45 3.12 18.26 15.55
N SER A 46 2.02 17.50 15.47
CA SER A 46 1.94 16.19 16.11
C SER A 46 2.95 15.18 15.54
N LEU A 47 3.26 15.27 14.24
CA LEU A 47 4.29 14.47 13.59
C LEU A 47 5.69 14.97 13.93
N ARG A 48 5.88 16.29 14.02
CA ARG A 48 7.17 16.89 14.41
C ARG A 48 7.59 16.47 15.81
N HIS A 49 6.65 16.35 16.74
CA HIS A 49 6.91 15.87 18.09
C HIS A 49 7.24 14.36 18.17
N VAL A 50 6.89 13.60 17.13
CA VAL A 50 7.23 12.17 17.02
C VAL A 50 8.61 11.98 16.39
N ALA A 51 9.07 12.93 15.57
CA ALA A 51 10.44 12.96 15.10
C ALA A 51 11.37 13.35 16.27
N PRO A 52 12.36 12.52 16.63
CA PRO A 52 13.25 12.83 17.75
C PRO A 52 14.00 14.13 17.48
N ALA A 53 13.76 15.15 18.31
CA ALA A 53 14.54 16.36 18.36
C ALA A 53 15.96 16.01 18.87
N GLY A 54 16.87 15.71 17.94
CA GLY A 54 18.25 15.37 18.28
C GLY A 54 18.96 14.46 17.27
N ALA A 55 18.68 14.59 15.97
CA ALA A 55 19.60 14.07 14.96
C ALA A 55 20.74 15.09 14.78
N ASP A 56 21.65 15.13 15.74
CA ASP A 56 22.97 15.72 15.53
C ASP A 56 23.64 14.90 14.40
N ASN A 57 24.01 15.58 13.32
CA ASN A 57 24.27 15.01 12.00
C ASN A 57 25.54 14.14 11.86
N ASP A 58 26.14 13.63 12.94
CA ASP A 58 27.46 12.99 12.90
C ASP A 58 27.52 11.52 13.38
N ALA A 59 26.38 10.90 13.71
CA ALA A 59 26.35 9.47 14.05
C ALA A 59 26.04 8.59 12.83
N PRO A 60 26.80 7.50 12.56
CA PRO A 60 26.50 6.59 11.46
C PRO A 60 25.11 5.96 11.67
N LEU A 61 24.20 6.26 10.75
CA LEU A 61 22.79 5.85 10.79
C LEU A 61 22.64 4.32 10.77
N ASP A 62 22.32 3.72 11.92
CA ASP A 62 21.51 2.49 11.97
C ASP A 62 20.06 2.86 11.62
N SER A 63 19.86 3.19 10.34
CA SER A 63 18.62 3.68 9.73
C SER A 63 17.45 2.69 9.93
N SER A 64 17.76 1.39 10.02
CA SER A 64 16.81 0.31 10.25
C SER A 64 16.00 0.48 11.54
N ARG A 65 16.66 0.78 12.66
CA ARG A 65 16.00 0.84 13.97
C ARG A 65 15.19 2.12 14.17
N HIS A 66 15.56 3.20 13.50
CA HIS A 66 14.83 4.47 13.58
C HIS A 66 13.51 4.42 12.78
N ILE A 67 13.51 3.80 11.60
CA ILE A 67 12.30 3.62 10.79
C ILE A 67 11.30 2.72 11.53
N ASP A 68 11.76 1.64 12.16
CA ASP A 68 10.89 0.74 12.94
C ASP A 68 10.23 1.47 14.13
N ARG A 69 10.95 2.36 14.81
CA ARG A 69 10.43 3.16 15.93
C ARG A 69 9.43 4.24 15.50
N ILE A 70 9.64 4.86 14.34
CA ILE A 70 8.71 5.86 13.78
C ILE A 70 7.44 5.16 13.27
N MET A 71 7.58 4.01 12.62
CA MET A 71 6.42 3.22 12.17
C MET A 71 5.62 2.69 13.36
N GLU A 72 6.28 2.28 14.44
CA GLU A 72 5.59 1.83 15.65
C GLU A 72 4.79 2.95 16.32
N SER A 73 5.30 4.18 16.35
CA SER A 73 4.62 5.32 16.98
C SER A 73 3.44 5.90 16.17
N VAL A 74 3.47 5.74 14.85
CA VAL A 74 2.39 6.20 13.94
C VAL A 74 1.24 5.18 13.89
N VAL A 75 1.53 3.89 13.96
CA VAL A 75 0.53 2.80 13.83
C VAL A 75 -0.51 2.80 14.95
N TRP A 76 -0.16 3.21 16.18
CA TRP A 76 -1.11 3.21 17.30
C TRP A 76 -1.99 4.46 17.38
N ARG A 77 -1.66 5.55 16.68
CA ARG A 77 -2.38 6.84 16.78
C ARG A 77 -3.44 7.07 15.70
N LEU A 78 -3.50 6.26 14.65
CA LEU A 78 -4.49 6.41 13.59
C LEU A 78 -5.82 5.74 14.01
N PRO A 79 -6.91 6.51 14.22
CA PRO A 79 -8.23 5.91 14.35
C PRO A 79 -8.56 5.19 13.04
N ALA A 80 -9.13 3.98 13.15
CA ALA A 80 -9.43 3.05 12.06
C ALA A 80 -10.43 3.58 10.99
N THR A 81 -10.70 4.88 10.97
CA THR A 81 -11.76 5.53 10.18
C THR A 81 -11.24 6.60 9.21
N SER A 82 -9.93 6.80 9.07
CA SER A 82 -9.36 7.72 8.07
C SER A 82 -9.22 7.05 6.69
N THR A 83 -10.37 6.70 6.11
CA THR A 83 -10.51 6.41 4.68
C THR A 83 -10.73 7.71 3.93
N LEU A 84 -9.68 8.48 3.62
CA LEU A 84 -9.75 9.55 2.62
C LEU A 84 -8.41 9.68 1.86
N GLU A 85 -8.44 9.18 0.62
CA GLU A 85 -7.89 9.84 -0.58
C GLU A 85 -6.39 10.16 -0.62
N THR A 86 -5.52 9.24 -0.20
CA THR A 86 -4.18 9.18 -0.79
C THR A 86 -4.27 8.47 -2.15
N SER A 87 -4.38 9.31 -3.17
CA SER A 87 -3.67 9.20 -4.45
C SER A 87 -3.94 7.94 -5.29
N GLU A 88 -4.44 8.16 -6.50
CA GLU A 88 -4.55 7.18 -7.58
C GLU A 88 -3.21 6.50 -7.98
N ALA A 89 -2.08 6.87 -7.36
CA ALA A 89 -0.83 6.10 -7.38
C ALA A 89 -0.86 4.83 -6.51
N ASN A 90 -1.87 4.64 -5.65
CA ASN A 90 -2.04 3.50 -4.75
C ASN A 90 -3.17 2.54 -5.19
N ARG A 91 -3.31 2.33 -6.50
CA ARG A 91 -4.39 1.53 -7.10
C ARG A 91 -4.29 0.00 -6.85
N ASP A 92 -3.30 -0.45 -6.07
CA ASP A 92 -3.06 -1.87 -5.75
C ASP A 92 -3.11 -2.21 -4.25
N TYR A 93 -3.41 -1.27 -3.35
CA TYR A 93 -3.61 -1.62 -1.94
C TYR A 93 -5.07 -1.99 -1.70
N THR A 94 -5.49 -3.16 -2.17
CA THR A 94 -6.75 -3.78 -1.74
C THR A 94 -6.67 -4.06 -0.24
N PRO A 95 -7.35 -3.29 0.62
CA PRO A 95 -7.36 -3.53 2.05
C PRO A 95 -8.26 -4.75 2.28
N GLY A 96 -7.70 -5.82 2.82
CA GLY A 96 -8.51 -6.85 3.49
C GLY A 96 -8.81 -8.15 2.73
N LEU A 97 -8.07 -8.52 1.70
CA LEU A 97 -8.02 -9.94 1.32
C LEU A 97 -7.11 -10.67 2.30
N GLN A 98 -7.68 -11.12 3.44
CA GLN A 98 -7.01 -12.01 4.39
C GLN A 98 -6.21 -13.08 3.63
N MET A 99 -4.97 -13.37 4.03
CA MET A 99 -4.11 -14.45 3.51
C MET A 99 -4.91 -15.72 3.16
N ARG A 100 -5.91 -16.04 3.98
CA ARG A 100 -6.81 -17.19 3.81
C ARG A 100 -7.53 -17.21 2.45
N ASN A 101 -7.98 -16.08 1.93
CA ASN A 101 -8.68 -16.02 0.63
C ASN A 101 -7.71 -16.31 -0.53
N TRP A 102 -6.47 -15.86 -0.43
CA TRP A 102 -5.43 -16.17 -1.40
C TRP A 102 -4.95 -17.62 -1.31
N VAL A 103 -4.77 -18.16 -0.11
CA VAL A 103 -4.45 -19.58 0.07
C VAL A 103 -5.56 -20.45 -0.50
N LEU A 104 -6.83 -20.09 -0.27
CA LEU A 104 -7.98 -20.80 -0.83
C LEU A 104 -8.00 -20.74 -2.37
N GLY A 105 -7.68 -19.57 -2.94
CA GLY A 105 -7.54 -19.40 -4.39
C GLY A 105 -6.43 -20.29 -4.97
N GLY A 106 -5.28 -20.37 -4.31
CA GLY A 106 -4.17 -21.24 -4.71
C GLY A 106 -4.54 -22.72 -4.63
N VAL A 107 -5.21 -23.14 -3.56
CA VAL A 107 -5.69 -24.52 -3.38
C VAL A 107 -6.73 -24.87 -4.46
N ALA A 108 -7.68 -23.99 -4.74
CA ALA A 108 -8.67 -24.20 -5.80
C ALA A 108 -8.02 -24.31 -7.19
N LEU A 109 -7.00 -23.50 -7.47
CA LEU A 109 -6.25 -23.53 -8.72
C LEU A 109 -5.50 -24.86 -8.88
N LEU A 110 -4.77 -25.30 -7.85
CA LEU A 110 -4.07 -26.59 -7.84
C LEU A 110 -5.05 -27.76 -7.97
N PHE A 111 -6.19 -27.69 -7.31
CA PHE A 111 -7.25 -28.70 -7.40
C PHE A 111 -7.83 -28.77 -8.81
N GLY A 112 -8.05 -27.63 -9.47
CA GLY A 112 -8.48 -27.56 -10.87
C GLY A 112 -7.48 -28.20 -11.84
N ILE A 113 -6.18 -27.96 -11.63
CA ILE A 113 -5.11 -28.59 -12.41
C ILE A 113 -5.04 -30.11 -12.17
N GLY A 114 -5.15 -30.54 -10.91
CA GLY A 114 -5.15 -31.96 -10.56
C GLY A 114 -6.38 -32.72 -11.07
N MET A 115 -7.53 -32.05 -11.19
CA MET A 115 -8.77 -32.61 -11.73
C MET A 115 -8.80 -32.68 -13.26
N THR A 116 -7.96 -31.93 -13.96
CA THR A 116 -7.94 -31.88 -15.44
C THR A 116 -7.90 -33.27 -16.12
N PRO A 117 -7.09 -34.27 -15.69
CA PRO A 117 -7.09 -35.61 -16.30
C PRO A 117 -8.37 -36.44 -16.06
N TYR A 118 -9.25 -36.02 -15.15
CA TYR A 118 -10.50 -36.71 -14.82
C TYR A 118 -11.72 -36.14 -15.57
N ILE A 119 -11.59 -34.97 -16.17
CA ILE A 119 -12.66 -34.36 -16.97
C ILE A 119 -12.78 -35.16 -18.29
N ALA A 120 -13.98 -35.68 -18.57
CA ALA A 120 -14.23 -36.56 -19.73
C ALA A 120 -13.80 -35.93 -21.07
N SER A 121 -13.97 -34.61 -21.22
CA SER A 121 -13.55 -33.86 -22.41
C SER A 121 -12.02 -33.84 -22.61
N ALA A 122 -11.22 -33.88 -21.55
CA ALA A 122 -9.75 -33.87 -21.67
C ALA A 122 -9.19 -35.19 -22.24
N ARG A 123 -9.92 -36.31 -22.11
CA ARG A 123 -9.53 -37.60 -22.71
C ARG A 123 -9.72 -37.63 -24.22
N GLU A 124 -10.73 -36.94 -24.71
CA GLU A 124 -11.07 -36.87 -26.13
C GLU A 124 -10.06 -36.00 -26.92
N PHE A 125 -9.50 -34.97 -26.27
CA PHE A 125 -8.47 -34.11 -26.85
C PHE A 125 -7.04 -34.67 -26.82
N ARG A 126 -6.75 -35.74 -26.07
CA ARG A 126 -5.42 -36.37 -26.05
C ARG A 126 -5.01 -37.00 -27.38
N GLY A 127 -5.96 -37.27 -28.28
CA GLY A 127 -5.68 -37.80 -29.62
C GLY A 127 -5.02 -36.80 -30.59
N VAL A 128 -5.09 -35.49 -30.30
CA VAL A 128 -4.54 -34.43 -31.15
C VAL A 128 -3.25 -33.92 -30.50
N GLY A 129 -2.11 -34.46 -30.91
CA GLY A 129 -0.81 -34.36 -30.21
C GLY A 129 -0.24 -32.97 -29.89
N GLY A 130 -0.89 -31.88 -30.31
CA GLY A 130 -0.50 -30.50 -29.98
C GLY A 130 -1.23 -29.88 -28.78
N VAL A 131 -2.41 -30.40 -28.41
CA VAL A 131 -3.26 -29.75 -27.40
C VAL A 131 -2.65 -29.85 -26.01
N GLY A 132 -2.01 -30.98 -25.67
CA GLY A 132 -1.39 -31.17 -24.36
C GLY A 132 -0.28 -30.16 -24.05
N VAL A 133 0.56 -29.83 -25.06
CA VAL A 133 1.66 -28.87 -24.90
C VAL A 133 1.11 -27.46 -24.71
N ALA A 134 0.15 -27.05 -25.55
CA ALA A 134 -0.48 -25.73 -25.45
C ALA A 134 -1.19 -25.53 -24.09
N THR A 135 -1.90 -26.55 -23.61
CA THR A 135 -2.57 -26.50 -22.30
C THR A 135 -1.56 -26.45 -21.15
N ALA A 136 -0.46 -27.20 -21.22
CA ALA A 136 0.59 -27.15 -20.20
C ALA A 136 1.26 -25.78 -20.13
N VAL A 137 1.54 -25.16 -21.28
CA VAL A 137 2.11 -23.81 -21.36
C VAL A 137 1.12 -22.77 -20.80
N ALA A 138 -0.15 -22.83 -21.20
CA ALA A 138 -1.17 -21.91 -20.70
C ALA A 138 -1.34 -22.01 -19.16
N LEU A 139 -1.38 -23.22 -18.62
CA LEU A 139 -1.43 -23.45 -17.17
C LEU A 139 -0.18 -22.92 -16.46
N GLY A 140 1.00 -23.15 -17.02
CA GLY A 140 2.25 -22.60 -16.51
C GLY A 140 2.20 -21.09 -16.40
N VAL A 141 1.78 -20.40 -17.46
CA VAL A 141 1.64 -18.93 -17.47
C VAL A 141 0.66 -18.44 -16.41
N ILE A 142 -0.51 -19.08 -16.29
CA ILE A 142 -1.52 -18.70 -15.28
C ILE A 142 -0.95 -18.87 -13.87
N VAL A 143 -0.27 -19.99 -13.60
CA VAL A 143 0.37 -20.25 -12.30
C VAL A 143 1.46 -19.22 -12.00
N THR A 144 2.31 -18.89 -12.97
CA THR A 144 3.38 -17.90 -12.80
C THR A 144 2.81 -16.52 -12.49
N VAL A 145 1.83 -16.06 -13.27
CA VAL A 145 1.16 -14.77 -13.05
C VAL A 145 0.51 -14.73 -11.66
N TYR A 146 -0.21 -15.79 -11.31
CA TYR A 146 -0.82 -15.93 -9.99
C TYR A 146 0.22 -15.86 -8.86
N ALA A 147 1.33 -16.59 -8.98
CA ALA A 147 2.41 -16.60 -8.00
C ALA A 147 3.07 -15.22 -7.86
N SER A 148 3.32 -14.51 -8.97
CA SER A 148 3.89 -13.16 -8.94
C SER A 148 2.99 -12.16 -8.22
N VAL A 149 1.69 -12.18 -8.51
CA VAL A 149 0.71 -11.32 -7.84
C VAL A 149 0.60 -11.68 -6.35
N PHE A 150 0.54 -12.98 -6.03
CA PHE A 150 0.48 -13.47 -4.66
C PHE A 150 1.69 -13.01 -3.83
N VAL A 151 2.90 -13.17 -4.36
CA VAL A 151 4.14 -12.75 -3.68
C VAL A 151 4.10 -11.24 -3.46
N ARG A 152 3.79 -10.44 -4.48
CA ARG A 152 3.69 -8.98 -4.37
C ARG A 152 2.70 -8.54 -3.29
N ALA A 153 1.52 -9.17 -3.24
CA ALA A 153 0.48 -8.85 -2.26
C ALA A 153 0.84 -9.25 -0.82
N ASN A 154 1.70 -10.27 -0.63
CA ASN A 154 1.99 -10.85 0.68
C ASN A 154 3.44 -10.63 1.17
N LEU A 155 4.28 -9.91 0.41
CA LEU A 155 5.70 -9.68 0.71
C LEU A 155 5.94 -9.26 2.16
N GLN A 156 5.15 -8.32 2.69
CA GLN A 156 5.30 -7.80 4.06
C GLN A 156 4.98 -8.83 5.15
N GLN A 157 4.10 -9.81 4.88
CA GLN A 157 3.79 -10.88 5.84
C GLN A 157 4.79 -12.03 5.71
N LEU A 158 5.26 -12.30 4.49
CA LEU A 158 6.26 -13.32 4.20
C LEU A 158 7.60 -12.96 4.84
N THR A 159 8.03 -11.70 4.78
CA THR A 159 9.22 -11.21 5.49
C THR A 159 9.11 -11.33 7.00
N ARG A 160 7.93 -11.01 7.58
CA ARG A 160 7.66 -11.20 9.02
C ARG A 160 7.71 -12.67 9.42
N PHE A 161 7.16 -13.56 8.61
CA PHE A 161 7.19 -15.00 8.85
C PHE A 161 8.61 -15.56 8.79
N VAL A 162 9.38 -15.21 7.75
CA VAL A 162 10.77 -15.66 7.61
C VAL A 162 11.63 -15.17 8.77
N ARG A 163 11.50 -13.91 9.19
CA ARG A 163 12.20 -13.40 10.39
C ARG A 163 11.89 -14.22 11.65
N ARG A 164 10.64 -14.69 11.83
CA ARG A 164 10.26 -15.54 12.97
C ARG A 164 10.91 -16.92 12.96
N PHE A 165 11.27 -17.47 11.79
CA PHE A 165 11.90 -18.79 11.68
C PHE A 165 13.43 -18.75 11.63
N THR A 166 14.02 -17.59 11.34
CA THR A 166 15.47 -17.44 11.15
C THR A 166 16.17 -16.73 12.32
N GLY A 167 15.42 -16.31 13.35
CA GLY A 167 15.94 -15.74 14.60
C GLY A 167 15.41 -16.50 15.78
#